data_AF-A0A6B3FS20-F1
#
_entry.id   AF-A0A6B3FS20-F1
#
_cell.length_a   1.000
_cell.length_b   1.000
_cell.length_c   1.000
_cell.angle_alpha   90.00
_cell.angle_beta   90.00
_cell.angle_gamma   90.00
#
_symmetry.space_group_name_H-M   'P 1'
#
loop_
_entity.id
_entity.type
_entity.pdbx_description
1 polymer ?
#
loop_
_entity_poly.entity_id
_entity_poly.type
_entity_poly.pdbx_seq_one_letter_code
_entity_poly.pdbx_strand_id
1 'polypeptide(L)'
;GTGAGERAGALVWGTCPEPSEAEAQVWGAAEHRPAYARHAGRLRCGTLTVPVDWSAPEGRRFGLAVAVLPSTGGGRAEPLA
;
A
#
# COMPACT_ATOMS: atom_id res chain seq x y z
N GLY A 1 24.37 -13.63 16.36
CA GLY A 1 24.69 -12.52 15.46
C GLY A 1 23.40 -11.83 15.05
N THR A 2 23.29 -10.54 15.37
CA THR A 2 22.45 -9.51 14.73
C THR A 2 21.11 -9.95 14.12
N GLY A 3 20.08 -10.11 14.96
CA GLY A 3 18.70 -9.92 14.52
C GLY A 3 18.47 -8.43 14.30
N ALA A 4 18.69 -7.97 13.07
CA ALA A 4 18.31 -6.63 12.68
C ALA A 4 16.79 -6.54 12.85
N GLY A 5 16.36 -5.84 13.89
CA GLY A 5 14.96 -5.50 14.10
C GLY A 5 14.45 -4.83 12.84
N GLU A 6 13.58 -5.53 12.12
CA GLU A 6 12.80 -4.99 11.03
C GLU A 6 12.00 -3.84 11.63
N ARG A 7 12.46 -2.61 11.40
CA ARG A 7 11.90 -1.41 12.02
C ARG A 7 10.40 -1.40 11.78
N ALA A 8 9.60 -1.50 12.84
CA ALA A 8 8.19 -1.17 12.76
C ALA A 8 8.06 0.18 12.03
N GLY A 9 7.37 0.21 10.89
CA GLY A 9 7.21 1.44 10.10
C GLY A 9 7.78 1.44 8.68
N ALA A 10 8.55 0.44 8.24
CA ALA A 10 9.12 0.47 6.89
C ALA A 10 8.15 -0.08 5.83
N LEU A 11 7.70 0.78 4.92
CA LEU A 11 7.00 0.38 3.69
C LEU A 11 8.01 0.15 2.57
N VAL A 12 8.13 -1.10 2.11
CA VAL A 12 8.84 -1.43 0.87
C VAL A 12 7.83 -1.39 -0.27
N TRP A 13 8.10 -0.54 -1.25
CA TRP A 13 7.18 -0.25 -2.34
C TRP A 13 7.53 -1.06 -3.59
N GLY A 14 6.56 -1.79 -4.12
CA GLY A 14 6.64 -2.53 -5.38
C GLY A 14 5.50 -2.21 -6.33
N THR A 15 5.45 -2.95 -7.44
CA THR A 15 4.30 -2.97 -8.35
C THR A 15 3.10 -3.60 -7.65
N CYS A 16 1.91 -3.05 -7.89
CA CYS A 16 0.68 -3.67 -7.41
C CYS A 16 0.42 -4.99 -8.17
N PRO A 17 0.03 -6.08 -7.48
CA PRO A 17 -0.43 -7.27 -8.16
C PRO A 17 -1.70 -6.94 -8.96
N GLU A 18 -1.84 -7.55 -10.13
CA GLU A 18 -3.11 -7.48 -10.86
C GLU A 18 -4.18 -8.27 -10.09
N PRO A 19 -5.38 -7.71 -9.87
CA PRO A 19 -6.45 -8.45 -9.25
C PRO A 19 -6.86 -9.62 -10.14
N SER A 20 -7.19 -10.75 -9.51
CA SER A 20 -7.85 -11.84 -10.22
C SER A 20 -9.20 -11.38 -10.78
N GLU A 21 -9.72 -12.11 -11.76
CA GLU A 21 -11.03 -11.80 -12.37
C GLU A 21 -12.16 -11.82 -11.32
N ALA A 22 -12.10 -12.76 -10.37
CA ALA A 22 -13.04 -12.84 -9.26
C ALA A 22 -12.97 -11.60 -8.35
N GLU A 23 -11.77 -11.13 -7.99
CA GLU A 23 -11.58 -9.92 -7.18
C GLU A 23 -12.04 -8.66 -7.92
N ALA A 24 -11.72 -8.55 -9.22
CA ALA A 24 -12.15 -7.45 -10.05
C ALA A 24 -13.68 -7.37 -10.17
N GLN A 25 -14.37 -8.53 -10.19
CA GLN A 25 -15.83 -8.59 -10.17
C GLN A 25 -16.40 -8.11 -8.84
N VAL A 26 -15.83 -8.55 -7.71
CA VAL A 26 -16.29 -8.13 -6.36
C VAL A 26 -16.11 -6.63 -6.16
N TRP A 27 -15.04 -6.03 -6.70
CA TRP A 27 -14.77 -4.60 -6.54
C TRP A 27 -15.58 -3.71 -7.50
N GLY A 28 -16.44 -4.28 -8.37
CA GLY A 28 -17.14 -3.54 -9.41
C GLY A 28 -16.18 -2.92 -10.44
N ALA A 29 -14.94 -3.41 -10.49
CA ALA A 29 -13.88 -2.86 -11.34
C ALA A 29 -13.86 -3.49 -12.74
N ALA A 30 -14.59 -4.59 -12.94
CA ALA A 30 -14.67 -5.29 -14.23
C ALA A 30 -15.11 -4.35 -15.37
N GLU A 31 -16.11 -3.51 -15.13
CA GLU A 31 -16.69 -2.57 -16.12
C GLU A 31 -15.81 -1.34 -16.35
N HIS A 32 -14.94 -1.01 -15.39
CA HIS A 32 -14.04 0.13 -15.43
C HIS A 32 -12.57 -0.26 -15.68
N ARG A 33 -12.31 -1.50 -16.09
CA ARG A 33 -10.97 -2.07 -16.33
C ARG A 33 -10.04 -1.16 -17.11
N PRO A 34 -10.44 -0.49 -18.21
CA PRO A 34 -9.53 0.38 -18.97
C PRO A 34 -9.05 1.60 -18.17
N ALA A 35 -9.96 2.23 -17.41
CA ALA A 35 -9.63 3.37 -16.56
C ALA A 35 -8.78 2.91 -15.36
N TYR A 36 -9.15 1.77 -14.76
CA TYR A 36 -8.40 1.14 -13.68
C TYR A 36 -6.99 0.76 -14.13
N ALA A 37 -6.82 0.12 -15.30
CA ALA A 37 -5.53 -0.29 -15.84
C ALA A 37 -4.56 0.88 -16.06
N ARG A 38 -5.06 2.02 -16.57
CA ARG A 38 -4.24 3.23 -16.75
C ARG A 38 -3.72 3.77 -15.42
N HIS A 39 -4.51 3.71 -14.36
CA HIS A 39 -4.11 4.15 -13.02
C HIS A 39 -3.26 3.10 -12.29
N ALA A 40 -3.60 1.81 -12.45
CA ALA A 40 -2.92 0.67 -11.86
C ALA A 40 -1.45 0.58 -12.30
N GLY A 41 -1.15 0.87 -13.56
CA GLY A 41 0.24 0.93 -14.05
C GLY A 41 1.11 2.00 -13.38
N ARG A 42 0.51 2.96 -12.67
CA ARG A 42 1.20 3.99 -11.89
C ARG A 42 1.12 3.78 -10.38
N LEU A 43 0.29 2.85 -9.92
CA LEU A 43 0.16 2.57 -8.50
C LEU A 43 1.41 1.85 -8.00
N ARG A 44 1.82 2.22 -6.78
CA ARG A 44 2.83 1.50 -6.01
C ARG A 44 2.13 0.88 -4.80
N CYS A 45 2.34 -0.41 -4.60
CA CYS A 45 1.78 -1.13 -3.47
C CYS A 45 2.86 -1.52 -2.48
N GLY A 46 2.49 -1.61 -1.22
CA GLY A 46 3.36 -2.08 -0.15
C GLY A 46 2.53 -2.60 1.02
N THR A 47 3.18 -3.32 1.92
CA THR A 47 2.58 -3.78 3.17
C THR A 47 3.32 -3.15 4.33
N LEU A 48 2.57 -2.52 5.22
CA LEU A 48 3.09 -2.00 6.48
C LEU A 48 2.73 -2.99 7.60
N THR A 49 3.74 -3.55 8.24
CA THR A 49 3.55 -4.40 9.42
C THR A 49 3.48 -3.53 10.67
N VAL A 50 2.35 -3.59 11.39
CA VAL A 50 2.11 -2.83 12.63
C VAL A 50 1.72 -3.76 13.79
N PRO A 51 2.01 -3.37 15.05
CA PRO A 51 1.50 -4.11 16.19
C PRO A 51 -0.02 -3.99 16.30
N VAL A 52 -0.64 -5.06 16.79
CA VAL A 52 -2.07 -5.05 17.16
C VAL A 52 -2.29 -4.17 18.40
N ASP A 53 -1.31 -4.14 19.31
CA ASP A 53 -1.34 -3.38 20.55
C ASP A 53 -0.05 -2.54 20.65
N TRP A 54 -0.20 -1.22 20.62
CA TRP A 54 0.93 -0.29 20.69
C TRP A 54 1.57 -0.21 22.08
N SER A 55 0.86 -0.64 23.13
CA SER A 55 1.46 -0.77 24.47
C SER A 55 2.37 -2.01 24.59
N ALA A 56 2.25 -2.96 23.66
CA ALA A 56 3.06 -4.17 23.55
C ALA A 56 3.61 -4.34 22.11
N PRO A 57 4.56 -3.48 21.67
CA PRO A 57 4.99 -3.40 20.26
C PRO A 57 5.73 -4.64 19.73
N GLU A 58 6.23 -5.49 20.63
CA GLU A 58 6.82 -6.80 20.30
C GLU A 58 5.80 -7.95 20.25
N GLY A 59 4.53 -7.66 20.51
CA GLY A 59 3.43 -8.61 20.47
C GLY A 59 2.99 -8.97 19.05
N ARG A 60 1.74 -9.44 18.93
CA ARG A 60 1.16 -9.81 17.62
C ARG A 60 1.16 -8.62 16.67
N ARG A 61 1.42 -8.89 15.40
CA ARG A 61 1.43 -7.90 14.32
C ARG A 61 0.46 -8.28 13.21
N PHE A 62 0.02 -7.29 12.45
CA PHE A 62 -0.77 -7.50 11.25
C PHE A 62 -0.30 -6.59 10.12
N GLY A 63 -0.57 -7.01 8.88
CA GLY A 63 -0.20 -6.27 7.68
C GLY A 63 -1.32 -5.32 7.25
N LEU A 64 -0.96 -4.07 7.01
CA LEU A 64 -1.79 -3.08 6.34
C LEU A 64 -1.37 -3.00 4.87
N ALA A 65 -2.25 -3.36 3.95
CA ALA A 65 -2.02 -3.18 2.51
C ALA A 65 -2.25 -1.71 2.14
N VAL A 66 -1.28 -1.10 1.46
CA VAL A 66 -1.31 0.32 1.05
C VAL A 66 -1.06 0.41 -0.44
N ALA A 67 -1.88 1.20 -1.15
CA ALA A 67 -1.66 1.59 -2.54
C ALA A 67 -1.49 3.11 -2.62
N VAL A 68 -0.45 3.56 -3.33
CA VAL A 68 -0.17 4.99 -3.55
C VAL A 68 -0.16 5.26 -5.05
N LEU A 69 -0.89 6.29 -5.46
CA LEU A 69 -0.75 6.89 -6.78
C LEU A 69 0.19 8.11 -6.66
N PRO A 70 1.42 8.04 -7.18
CA PRO A 70 2.35 9.17 -7.10
C PRO A 70 1.77 10.40 -7.81
N SER A 71 1.84 11.55 -7.13
CA SER A 71 1.49 12.85 -7.73
C SER A 71 2.37 13.13 -8.94
N THR A 72 1.79 13.76 -9.97
CA THR A 72 2.54 14.23 -11.15
C THR A 72 3.05 15.67 -10.99
N GLY A 73 2.75 16.34 -9.88
CA GLY A 73 3.14 17.74 -9.64
C GLY A 73 4.51 17.86 -8.96
N GLY A 74 5.37 18.76 -9.46
CA GLY A 74 6.71 19.04 -8.93
C GLY A 74 6.79 20.12 -7.85
N GLY A 75 5.78 20.23 -6.98
CA GLY A 75 5.75 21.23 -5.90
C GLY A 75 5.75 20.59 -4.51
N ARG A 76 6.50 21.16 -3.56
CA ARG A 76 6.37 20.84 -2.13
C ARG A 76 4.89 20.93 -1.75
N ALA A 77 4.38 19.93 -1.04
CA ALA A 77 3.09 20.03 -0.38
C ALA A 77 3.15 21.20 0.61
N GLU A 78 2.44 22.27 0.32
CA GLU A 78 2.21 23.35 1.28
C GLU A 78 1.21 22.84 2.32
N PRO A 79 1.50 22.95 3.64
CA PRO A 79 0.58 22.48 4.66
C PRO A 79 -0.75 23.24 4.54
N LEU A 80 -1.87 22.51 4.61
CA LEU A 80 -3.17 23.12 4.86
C LEU A 80 -3.13 23.72 6.27
N ALA A 81 -3.24 25.05 6.34
CA ALA A 81 -3.36 25.82 7.58
C ALA A 81 -4.73 25.63 8.24
#